data_AF-A0A438INE6-F1
#
_entry.id   AF-A0A438INE6-F1
#
_cell.length_a   1.000
_cell.length_b   1.000
_cell.length_c   1.000
_cell.angle_alpha   90.00
_cell.angle_beta   90.00
_cell.angle_gamma   90.00
#
_symmetry.space_group_name_H-M   'P 1'
#
loop_
_entity.id
_entity.type
_entity.pdbx_description
1 polymer ?
#
loop_
_entity_poly.entity_id
_entity_poly.type
_entity_poly.pdbx_seq_one_letter_code
_entity_poly.pdbx_strand_id
1 'polypeptide(L)' 'MSKLGELKCHSSRVLHLSQSPDGSTVVSAGADETLRFWEVFGPPMTDSSRVSDLDSLLSFKRSLIR' A
#
# COMPACT_ATOMS: atom_id res chain seq x y z
N MET A 1 -14.58 -14.49 -4.06
CA MET A 1 -14.01 -13.16 -4.36
C MET A 1 -15.17 -12.18 -4.49
N SER A 2 -15.19 -11.11 -3.71
CA SER A 2 -16.21 -10.05 -3.78
C SER A 2 -15.65 -8.82 -4.49
N LYS A 3 -16.42 -8.22 -5.40
CA LYS A 3 -16.06 -6.95 -6.06
C LYS A 3 -16.01 -5.83 -5.02
N LEU A 4 -14.89 -5.10 -4.94
CA LEU A 4 -14.72 -3.97 -4.01
C LEU A 4 -15.15 -2.62 -4.62
N GLY A 5 -15.08 -2.48 -5.94
CA GLY A 5 -15.43 -1.24 -6.62
C GLY A 5 -15.32 -1.35 -8.15
N GLU A 6 -15.60 -0.25 -8.83
CA GLU A 6 -15.45 -0.11 -10.28
C GLU A 6 -14.86 1.27 -10.59
N LEU A 7 -13.77 1.28 -11.35
CA LEU A 7 -13.08 2.51 -11.73
C LEU A 7 -13.32 2.73 -13.23
N LYS A 8 -14.16 3.72 -13.57
CA LYS A 8 -14.37 4.15 -14.96
C LYS A 8 -13.20 5.03 -15.38
N CYS A 9 -12.19 4.41 -16.00
CA CYS A 9 -10.92 5.05 -16.30
C CYS A 9 -10.74 5.39 -17.77
N HIS A 10 -10.89 4.41 -18.67
CA HIS A 10 -10.55 4.55 -20.08
C HIS A 10 -11.80 4.63 -20.96
N SER A 11 -11.72 5.46 -22.01
CA SER A 11 -12.77 5.57 -23.04
C SER A 11 -12.73 4.38 -24.01
N SER A 12 -11.57 3.74 -24.10
CA SER A 12 -11.28 2.59 -24.96
C SER A 12 -10.87 1.37 -24.14
N ARG A 13 -10.59 0.25 -24.80
CA ARG A 13 -10.18 -1.00 -24.16
C ARG A 13 -8.88 -0.80 -23.35
N VAL A 14 -8.86 -1.35 -22.14
CA VAL A 14 -7.63 -1.50 -21.36
C VAL A 14 -6.79 -2.61 -21.97
N LEU A 15 -5.55 -2.27 -22.32
CA LEU A 15 -4.60 -3.18 -22.97
C LEU A 15 -3.67 -3.83 -21.96
N HIS A 16 -3.37 -3.13 -20.86
CA HIS A 16 -2.46 -3.63 -19.83
C HIS A 16 -2.82 -3.10 -18.44
N LEU A 17 -2.50 -3.91 -17.42
CA LEU A 17 -2.59 -3.57 -16.00
C LEU A 17 -1.30 -4.00 -15.31
N SER A 18 -0.78 -3.15 -14.42
CA SER A 18 0.38 -3.48 -13.60
C SER A 18 0.18 -2.96 -12.18
N GLN A 19 0.72 -3.68 -11.20
CA GLN A 19 0.72 -3.26 -9.80
C GLN A 19 2.15 -2.96 -9.37
N SER A 20 2.31 -1.93 -8.55
CA SER A 20 3.59 -1.64 -7.92
C SER A 20 3.98 -2.75 -6.92
N PRO A 21 5.27 -3.05 -6.71
CA PRO A 21 5.70 -4.15 -5.82
C PRO A 21 5.35 -3.94 -4.35
N ASP A 22 5.18 -2.69 -3.92
CA ASP A 22 4.68 -2.30 -2.59
C ASP A 22 3.15 -2.47 -2.46
N GLY A 23 2.47 -2.81 -3.56
CA GLY A 23 1.04 -3.05 -3.61
C GLY A 23 0.16 -1.80 -3.55
N SER A 24 0.73 -0.62 -3.31
CA SER A 24 -0.01 0.63 -3.08
C SER A 24 -0.74 1.14 -4.32
N THR A 25 -0.10 0.99 -5.48
CA THR A 25 -0.49 1.64 -6.72
C THR A 25 -0.78 0.64 -7.82
N VAL A 26 -1.85 0.89 -8.56
CA VAL A 26 -2.21 0.17 -9.78
C VAL A 26 -2.16 1.13 -10.96
N VAL A 27 -1.58 0.67 -12.06
CA VAL A 27 -1.51 1.41 -13.32
C VAL A 27 -2.32 0.70 -14.39
N SER A 28 -3.18 1.45 -15.08
CA SER A 28 -3.92 1.00 -16.25
C SER A 28 -3.46 1.70 -17.51
N ALA A 29 -3.25 0.92 -18.59
CA ALA A 29 -2.90 1.42 -19.91
C ALA A 29 -4.05 1.18 -20.90
N GLY A 30 -4.60 2.26 -21.45
CA GLY A 30 -5.71 2.22 -22.40
C GLY A 30 -5.27 2.35 -23.86
N ALA A 31 -6.10 1.85 -24.76
CA ALA A 31 -6.00 2.16 -26.20
C ALA A 31 -6.43 3.60 -26.54
N ASP A 32 -6.84 4.38 -25.54
CA ASP A 32 -7.10 5.82 -25.64
C ASP A 32 -5.82 6.67 -25.47
N GLU A 33 -4.65 6.03 -25.60
CA GLU A 33 -3.32 6.64 -25.48
C GLU A 33 -3.03 7.25 -24.11
N THR A 34 -3.79 6.85 -23.08
CA THR A 34 -3.58 7.33 -21.71
C THR A 34 -3.13 6.23 -20.75
N LEU A 35 -2.35 6.66 -19.76
CA LEU A 35 -2.04 5.88 -18.57
C LEU A 35 -2.73 6.53 -17.37
N ARG A 36 -3.33 5.71 -16.49
CA ARG A 36 -3.96 6.18 -15.27
C ARG A 36 -3.42 5.42 -14.05
N PHE A 37 -3.16 6.19 -12.99
CA PHE A 37 -2.62 5.70 -11.73
C PHE A 37 -3.71 5.72 -10.67
N TRP A 38 -3.76 4.66 -9.87
CA TRP A 38 -4.73 4.46 -8.82
C TRP A 38 -4.02 4.08 -7.54
N GLU A 39 -4.16 4.88 -6.50
CA GLU A 39 -3.77 4.49 -5.14
C GLU A 39 -4.92 3.63 -4.58
N VAL A 40 -4.73 2.32 -4.58
CA VAL A 40 -5.78 1.35 -4.20
C VAL A 40 -5.65 0.99 -2.73
N PHE A 41 -4.42 0.97 -2.21
CA PHE A 41 -4.13 0.69 -0.82
C PHE A 41 -3.32 1.86 -0.29
N GLY A 42 -3.84 2.52 0.75
CA GLY A 42 -3.10 3.56 1.46
C GLY A 42 -1.78 3.02 2.01
N PRO A 43 -0.90 3.90 2.53
CA PRO A 43 0.33 3.45 3.15
C PRO A 43 0.02 2.31 4.14
N PRO A 44 0.87 1.26 4.19
CA PRO A 44 0.67 0.20 5.15
C PRO A 44 0.47 0.87 6.50
N MET A 45 -0.64 0.55 7.18
CA MET A 45 -0.87 1.01 8.53
C MET A 45 0.27 0.44 9.36
N THR A 46 1.36 1.20 9.51
CA THR A 46 2.36 0.95 10.52
C THR A 46 1.65 1.23 11.81
N ASP A 47 1.12 0.16 12.41
CA ASP A 47 0.46 0.19 13.69
C ASP A 47 1.50 0.60 14.73
N SER A 48 1.64 1.91 14.90
CA SER A 48 2.61 2.56 15.79
C SER A 48 2.42 2.11 17.24
N SER A 49 1.27 1.51 17.57
CA SER A 49 0.96 0.94 18.88
C SER A 49 1.97 -0.12 19.33
N ARG A 50 2.55 -0.89 18.39
CA ARG A 50 3.52 -1.96 18.74
C ARG A 50 4.94 -1.45 18.97
N VAL A 51 5.24 -0.23 18.53
CA VAL A 51 6.58 0.36 18.67
C VAL A 51 6.79 0.86 20.11
N SER A 52 5.74 1.34 20.78
CA SER A 52 5.75 1.71 22.20
C SER A 52 6.08 0.54 23.14
N ASP A 53 5.60 -0.66 22.82
CA ASP A 53 5.83 -1.85 23.65
C ASP A 53 7.30 -2.32 23.59
N LEU A 54 7.95 -2.16 22.43
CA LEU A 54 9.33 -2.57 22.24
C LEU A 54 10.34 -1.61 22.85
N ASP A 55 10.03 -0.30 22.87
CA ASP A 55 10.88 0.70 23.53
C ASP A 55 10.92 0.48 25.06
N SER A 56 9.79 0.06 25.64
CA SER A 56 9.69 -0.32 27.05
C SER A 56 10.52 -1.56 27.40
N LEU A 57 10.61 -2.54 26.50
CA LEU A 57 11.42 -3.75 26.70
C LEU A 57 12.92 -3.51 26.53
N LEU A 58 13.31 -2.60 25.64
CA LEU A 58 14.70 -2.19 25.46
C LEU A 58 15.23 -1.37 26.64
N SER A 59 14.36 -0.58 27.29
CA SER A 59 14.65 0.10 28.56
C SER A 59 14.94 -0.90 29.68
N PHE A 60 14.16 -1.99 29.78
CA PHE A 60 14.30 -2.97 30.86
C PHE A 60 15.60 -3.80 30.77
N LYS A 61 16.14 -4.03 29.56
CA LYS A 61 17.38 -4.81 29.36
C LYS A 61 18.67 -4.02 29.57
N ARG A 62 18.59 -2.69 29.77
CA ARG A 62 19.76 -1.80 29.99
C ARG A 62 20.07 -1.51 31.46
N SER A 63 19.29 -2.02 32.40
CA SER A 63 19.69 -2.01 33.82
C SER A 63 20.73 -3.11 34.06
N LEU A 64 21.93 -2.91 33.51
CA LEU A 64 23.12 -3.65 33.90
C LEU A 64 23.61 -3.07 35.22
N ILE A 65 23.37 -3.84 36.28
CA ILE A 65 24.13 -4.00 37.53
C ILE A 65 25.16 -2.89 37.78
N ARG A 66 24.86 -2.04 38.75
CA ARG A 66 25.85 -1.22 39.44
C ARG A 66 26.16 -1.84 40.81
#